data_AF-A0A9X1NNF2-F1
#
_entry.id   AF-A0A9X1NNF2-F1
#
_cell.length_a   1.000
_cell.length_b   1.000
_cell.length_c   1.000
_cell.angle_alpha   90.00
_cell.angle_beta   90.00
_cell.angle_gamma   90.00
#
_symmetry.space_group_name_H-M   'P 1'
#
loop_
_entity.id
_entity.type
_entity.pdbx_description
1 polymer ?
#
loop_
_entity_poly.entity_id
_entity_poly.type
_entity_poly.pdbx_seq_one_letter_code
_entity_poly.pdbx_strand_id
1 'polypeptide(L)'
;MPVVVEGVCEDGDGLRIQVVSTAAEVACPSCGSLSSRVHGWCRRRLKDVAIAGRNVLLELGSRRLVCVEAACVRRTFREQIPSLTRRWARRTQRVTSMIARFGTLAAGRAGSRLLGAAGVQVSRDTVLRVVMGLPLPFEQAQAAGEVVPAVLGVDDVAIRKGHRYATIIIDVGTHRPLDLLPDRLSSTLATWLKAHPGIEIVCRDGSNAYANPRELHQTGEYVAGVVVGRGSST
;
A
#
# COMPACT_ATOMS: atom_id res chain seq x y z
N MET A 1 -14.02 -1.96 -18.38
CA MET A 1 -12.91 -0.98 -18.47
C MET A 1 -13.05 -0.24 -19.80
N PRO A 2 -13.12 1.09 -19.86
CA PRO A 2 -13.47 1.83 -21.08
C PRO A 2 -12.24 1.99 -22.00
N VAL A 3 -11.67 0.88 -22.46
CA VAL A 3 -10.62 0.88 -23.48
C VAL A 3 -10.88 -0.18 -24.52
N VAL A 4 -10.42 0.08 -25.74
CA VAL A 4 -10.37 -0.91 -26.82
C VAL A 4 -8.93 -1.04 -27.32
N VAL A 5 -8.61 -2.23 -27.82
CA VAL A 5 -7.34 -2.49 -28.50
C VAL A 5 -7.52 -2.14 -29.96
N GLU A 6 -6.71 -1.21 -30.48
CA GLU A 6 -6.73 -0.83 -31.89
C GLU A 6 -5.70 -1.61 -32.71
N GLY A 7 -4.65 -2.10 -32.06
CA GLY A 7 -3.57 -2.80 -32.74
C GLY A 7 -2.66 -3.53 -31.76
N VAL A 8 -2.04 -4.59 -32.27
CA VAL A 8 -0.98 -5.33 -31.59
C VAL A 8 0.14 -5.50 -32.58
N CYS A 9 1.36 -5.13 -32.19
CA CYS A 9 2.55 -5.39 -32.96
C CYS A 9 3.66 -5.96 -32.09
N GLU A 10 4.54 -6.72 -32.73
CA GLU A 10 5.76 -7.20 -32.09
C GLU A 10 6.80 -6.07 -32.06
N ASP A 11 7.54 -5.97 -30.96
CA ASP A 11 8.54 -4.94 -30.70
C ASP A 11 9.78 -5.60 -30.09
N GLY A 12 10.66 -6.12 -30.96
CA GLY A 12 11.70 -7.08 -30.57
C GLY A 12 11.08 -8.33 -29.96
N ASP A 13 11.56 -8.76 -28.79
CA ASP A 13 11.00 -9.89 -28.03
C ASP A 13 9.74 -9.52 -27.21
N GLY A 14 9.20 -8.32 -27.42
CA GLY A 14 8.05 -7.78 -26.69
C GLY A 14 6.78 -7.63 -27.54
N LEU A 15 5.69 -7.33 -26.85
CA LEU A 15 4.40 -6.97 -27.45
C LEU A 15 4.11 -5.50 -27.16
N ARG A 16 3.81 -4.75 -28.21
CA ARG A 16 3.28 -3.40 -28.12
C ARG A 16 1.80 -3.44 -28.46
N ILE A 17 0.97 -3.02 -27.50
CA ILE A 17 -0.49 -3.02 -27.64
C ILE A 17 -0.98 -1.58 -27.65
N GLN A 18 -1.57 -1.16 -28.76
CA GLN A 18 -2.20 0.15 -28.89
C GLN A 18 -3.60 0.08 -28.30
N VAL A 19 -3.84 0.93 -27.31
CA VAL A 19 -5.13 1.01 -26.63
C VAL A 19 -5.62 2.45 -26.61
N VAL A 20 -6.91 2.65 -26.78
CA VAL A 20 -7.54 3.97 -26.69
C VAL A 20 -8.69 3.95 -25.70
N SER A 21 -8.91 5.08 -25.04
CA SER A 21 -10.08 5.24 -24.18
C SER A 21 -11.36 5.38 -24.99
N THR A 22 -12.41 4.68 -24.58
CA THR A 22 -13.76 4.77 -25.15
C THR A 22 -14.75 5.51 -24.25
N ALA A 23 -14.30 6.06 -23.12
CA ALA A 23 -15.18 6.78 -22.20
C ALA A 23 -15.80 8.01 -22.91
N ALA A 24 -17.12 8.19 -22.83
CA ALA A 24 -17.76 9.40 -23.38
C ALA A 24 -17.32 10.65 -22.61
N GLU A 25 -17.33 10.56 -21.29
CA GLU A 25 -16.98 11.63 -20.36
C GLU A 25 -16.05 11.12 -19.25
N VAL A 26 -15.29 12.03 -18.65
CA VAL A 26 -14.39 11.70 -17.54
C VAL A 26 -14.56 12.74 -16.44
N ALA A 27 -14.65 12.28 -15.19
CA ALA A 27 -14.71 13.13 -14.02
C ALA A 27 -13.41 13.91 -13.82
N CYS A 28 -13.52 15.22 -13.58
CA CYS A 28 -12.40 16.04 -13.16
C CYS A 28 -11.88 15.52 -11.80
N PRO A 29 -10.58 15.22 -11.66
CA PRO A 29 -10.02 14.70 -10.41
C PRO A 29 -9.98 15.73 -9.27
N SER A 30 -10.39 16.97 -9.51
CA SER A 30 -10.40 18.04 -8.51
C SER A 30 -11.80 18.37 -8.01
N CYS A 31 -12.80 18.45 -8.89
CA CYS A 31 -14.17 18.85 -8.55
C CYS A 31 -15.22 17.80 -8.87
N GLY A 32 -14.84 16.67 -9.48
CA GLY A 32 -15.76 15.58 -9.84
C GLY A 32 -16.59 15.81 -11.10
N SER A 33 -16.74 17.04 -11.59
CA SER A 33 -17.56 17.35 -12.77
C SER A 33 -17.13 16.54 -14.00
N LEU A 34 -18.10 15.91 -14.66
CA LEU A 34 -17.89 15.17 -15.90
C LEU A 34 -17.57 16.13 -17.05
N SER A 35 -16.61 15.75 -17.89
CA SER A 35 -16.27 16.52 -19.08
C SER A 35 -15.95 15.63 -20.27
N SER A 36 -16.49 16.01 -21.43
CA SER A 36 -16.15 15.53 -22.77
C SER A 36 -15.30 16.55 -23.55
N ARG A 37 -15.04 17.75 -23.01
CA ARG A 37 -14.34 18.83 -23.73
C ARG A 37 -12.85 18.53 -23.88
N VAL A 38 -12.43 18.11 -25.07
CA VAL A 38 -11.04 17.78 -25.36
C VAL A 38 -10.21 19.05 -25.59
N HIS A 39 -9.15 19.22 -24.82
CA HIS A 39 -8.10 20.21 -25.05
C HIS A 39 -7.00 19.67 -25.98
N GLY A 40 -6.74 18.35 -25.93
CA GLY A 40 -5.78 17.70 -26.80
C GLY A 40 -5.63 16.23 -26.48
N TRP A 41 -4.79 15.54 -27.25
CA TRP A 41 -4.52 14.11 -27.09
C TRP A 41 -3.12 13.87 -26.53
N CYS A 42 -2.96 12.80 -25.76
CA CYS A 42 -1.65 12.39 -25.26
C CYS A 42 -1.49 10.87 -25.34
N ARG A 43 -0.29 10.46 -25.77
CA ARG A 43 0.12 9.06 -25.73
C ARG A 43 0.90 8.78 -24.44
N ARG A 44 0.59 7.67 -23.79
CA ARG A 44 1.30 7.18 -22.60
C ARG A 44 1.77 5.76 -22.85
N ARG A 45 3.05 5.52 -22.54
CA ARG A 45 3.64 4.18 -22.54
C ARG A 45 3.59 3.60 -21.14
N LEU A 46 2.91 2.47 -20.98
CA LEU A 46 2.75 1.78 -19.70
C LEU A 46 3.27 0.35 -19.81
N LYS A 47 4.23 -0.02 -18.97
CA LYS A 47 4.62 -1.42 -18.81
C LYS A 47 3.46 -2.20 -18.19
N ASP A 48 3.15 -3.36 -18.74
CA ASP A 48 2.14 -4.27 -18.22
C ASP A 48 2.72 -5.68 -17.98
N VAL A 49 1.90 -6.58 -17.43
CA VAL A 49 2.26 -7.97 -17.17
C VAL A 49 2.57 -8.67 -18.49
N ALA A 50 3.61 -9.51 -18.48
CA ALA A 50 4.00 -10.28 -19.66
C ALA A 50 2.88 -11.19 -20.16
N ILE A 51 2.81 -11.38 -21.48
CA ILE A 51 1.89 -12.32 -22.14
C ILE A 51 2.74 -13.37 -22.83
N ALA A 52 2.55 -14.64 -22.46
CA ALA A 52 3.33 -15.77 -22.98
C ALA A 52 4.85 -15.54 -22.88
N GLY A 53 5.32 -15.00 -21.75
CA GLY A 53 6.74 -14.70 -21.51
C GLY A 53 7.27 -13.43 -22.20
N ARG A 54 6.47 -12.76 -23.05
CA ARG A 54 6.86 -11.55 -23.77
C ARG A 54 6.50 -10.29 -22.97
N ASN A 55 7.44 -9.36 -22.87
CA ASN A 55 7.23 -8.08 -22.19
C ASN A 55 6.13 -7.28 -22.89
N VAL A 56 5.17 -6.74 -22.13
CA VAL A 56 4.06 -5.95 -22.72
C VAL A 56 4.25 -4.46 -22.45
N LEU A 57 4.14 -3.67 -23.52
CA LEU A 57 4.05 -2.22 -23.48
C LEU A 57 2.71 -1.76 -24.05
N LEU A 58 1.89 -1.15 -23.20
CA LEU A 58 0.67 -0.48 -23.65
C LEU A 58 1.00 0.92 -24.15
N GLU A 59 0.66 1.21 -25.40
CA GLU A 59 0.62 2.56 -25.95
C GLU A 59 -0.80 3.10 -25.84
N LEU A 60 -1.07 3.78 -24.72
CA LEU A 60 -2.38 4.34 -24.42
C LEU A 60 -2.58 5.72 -25.05
N GLY A 61 -3.53 5.82 -25.98
CA GLY A 61 -4.12 7.08 -26.41
C GLY A 61 -5.17 7.57 -25.40
N SER A 62 -4.89 8.69 -24.74
CA SER A 62 -5.78 9.27 -23.72
C SER A 62 -5.95 10.77 -23.93
N ARG A 63 -7.08 11.32 -23.47
CA ARG A 63 -7.42 12.73 -23.68
C ARG A 63 -6.87 13.61 -22.56
N ARG A 64 -6.47 14.83 -22.92
CA ARG A 64 -6.39 15.97 -22.01
C ARG A 64 -7.68 16.75 -22.17
N LEU A 65 -8.46 16.84 -21.11
CA LEU A 65 -9.79 17.44 -21.07
C LEU A 65 -9.74 18.82 -20.40
N VAL A 66 -10.68 19.70 -20.74
CA VAL A 66 -10.97 20.96 -20.06
C VAL A 66 -12.06 20.70 -19.02
N CYS A 67 -11.90 21.18 -17.80
CA CYS A 67 -12.95 21.13 -16.79
C CYS A 67 -14.10 22.05 -17.20
N VAL A 68 -15.35 21.56 -17.09
CA VAL A 68 -16.54 22.38 -17.37
C VAL A 68 -16.89 23.32 -16.22
N GLU A 69 -16.43 23.00 -15.01
CA GLU A 69 -16.61 23.85 -13.83
C GLU A 69 -15.69 25.06 -13.90
N ALA A 70 -16.28 26.25 -14.06
CA ALA A 70 -15.57 27.51 -14.25
C ALA A 70 -14.72 27.89 -13.03
N ALA A 71 -15.20 27.57 -11.81
CA ALA A 71 -14.48 27.84 -10.57
C ALA A 71 -13.34 26.83 -10.31
N CYS A 72 -13.20 25.77 -11.12
CA CYS A 72 -12.21 24.74 -10.86
C CYS A 72 -10.78 25.20 -11.20
N VAL A 73 -9.94 25.30 -10.16
CA VAL A 73 -8.50 25.67 -10.27
C VAL A 73 -7.75 24.80 -11.28
N ARG A 74 -8.15 23.54 -11.44
CA ARG A 74 -7.44 22.59 -12.31
C ARG A 74 -7.45 23.00 -13.77
N ARG A 75 -8.55 23.62 -14.27
CA ARG A 75 -8.84 24.03 -15.67
C ARG A 75 -8.70 22.95 -16.75
N THR A 76 -7.58 22.22 -16.81
CA THR A 76 -7.37 21.05 -17.67
C THR A 76 -6.86 19.85 -16.87
N PHE A 77 -7.26 18.65 -17.25
CA PHE A 77 -6.80 17.42 -16.63
C PHE A 77 -6.55 16.32 -17.66
N ARG A 78 -5.68 15.37 -17.32
CA ARG A 78 -5.45 14.18 -18.14
C ARG A 78 -6.37 13.08 -17.68
N GLU A 79 -7.07 12.48 -18.63
CA GLU A 79 -7.89 11.30 -18.43
C GLU A 79 -7.12 10.21 -17.66
N GLN A 80 -7.75 9.70 -16.61
CA GLN A 80 -7.27 8.53 -15.88
C GLN A 80 -8.25 7.40 -16.12
N ILE A 81 -7.74 6.29 -16.66
CA ILE A 81 -8.52 5.09 -16.88
C ILE A 81 -8.55 4.29 -15.58
N PRO A 82 -9.75 4.04 -15.01
CA PRO A 82 -9.90 3.27 -13.78
C PRO A 82 -9.20 1.92 -13.89
N SER A 83 -8.62 1.43 -12.78
CA SER A 83 -7.82 0.19 -12.69
C SER A 83 -6.59 0.06 -13.60
N LEU A 84 -6.40 0.95 -14.59
CA LEU A 84 -5.30 0.87 -15.54
C LEU A 84 -4.20 1.89 -15.23
N THR A 85 -4.58 3.14 -14.96
CA THR A 85 -3.62 4.25 -14.88
C THR A 85 -3.65 4.97 -13.54
N ARG A 86 -2.50 5.48 -13.10
CA ARG A 86 -2.39 6.56 -12.11
C ARG A 86 -1.61 7.73 -12.70
N ARG A 87 -1.74 8.93 -12.11
CA ARG A 87 -0.99 10.12 -12.53
C ARG A 87 0.51 9.81 -12.45
N TRP A 88 1.26 10.18 -13.49
CA TRP A 88 2.71 9.95 -13.63
C TRP A 88 3.19 8.50 -13.67
N ALA A 89 2.31 7.51 -13.44
CA ALA A 89 2.70 6.11 -13.51
C ALA A 89 3.17 5.74 -14.91
N ARG A 90 4.27 4.98 -14.99
CA ARG A 90 4.83 4.41 -16.24
C ARG A 90 4.56 2.91 -16.37
N ARG A 91 3.64 2.41 -15.56
CA ARG A 91 3.21 1.01 -15.48
C ARG A 91 1.73 0.97 -15.15
N THR A 92 1.07 -0.12 -15.49
CA THR A 92 -0.34 -0.33 -15.14
C THR A 92 -0.50 -0.46 -13.62
N GLN A 93 -1.71 -0.19 -13.11
CA GLN A 93 -1.99 -0.47 -11.70
C GLN A 93 -1.84 -1.97 -11.41
N ARG A 94 -2.25 -2.84 -12.33
CA ARG A 94 -2.05 -4.30 -12.24
C ARG A 94 -0.59 -4.71 -11.98
N VAL A 95 0.36 -4.21 -12.77
CA VAL A 95 1.79 -4.46 -12.51
C VAL A 95 2.23 -3.88 -11.18
N THR A 96 1.72 -2.70 -10.80
CA THR A 96 2.04 -2.11 -9.49
C THR A 96 1.56 -2.99 -8.34
N SER A 97 0.35 -3.54 -8.42
CA SER A 97 -0.20 -4.48 -7.44
C SER A 97 0.56 -5.81 -7.41
N MET A 98 1.01 -6.31 -8.56
CA MET A 98 1.87 -7.49 -8.62
C MET A 98 3.20 -7.24 -7.91
N ILE A 99 3.86 -6.10 -8.20
CA ILE A 99 5.09 -5.69 -7.54
C ILE A 99 4.90 -5.59 -6.02
N ALA A 100 3.77 -5.02 -5.57
CA ALA A 100 3.43 -4.95 -4.15
C ALA A 100 3.37 -6.34 -3.52
N ARG A 101 2.61 -7.28 -4.12
CA ARG A 101 2.46 -8.65 -3.60
C ARG A 101 3.79 -9.39 -3.48
N PHE A 102 4.59 -9.41 -4.56
CA PHE A 102 5.91 -10.06 -4.53
C PHE A 102 6.87 -9.34 -3.58
N GLY A 103 6.79 -8.02 -3.48
CA GLY A 103 7.61 -7.22 -2.57
C GLY A 103 7.29 -7.48 -1.11
N THR A 104 6.02 -7.61 -0.74
CA THR A 104 5.60 -7.94 0.63
C THR A 104 6.04 -9.35 1.03
N LEU A 105 5.99 -10.32 0.10
CA LEU A 105 6.38 -11.70 0.37
C LEU A 105 7.89 -11.95 0.38
N ALA A 106 8.63 -11.33 -0.55
CA ALA A 106 10.04 -11.66 -0.81
C ALA A 106 10.99 -10.45 -0.71
N ALA A 107 10.51 -9.31 -0.22
CA ALA A 107 11.27 -8.07 -0.10
C ALA A 107 11.91 -7.62 -1.44
N GLY A 108 12.88 -6.70 -1.37
CA GLY A 108 13.41 -6.03 -2.55
C GLY A 108 14.11 -6.95 -3.57
N ARG A 109 15.14 -7.71 -3.15
CA ARG A 109 16.01 -8.46 -4.10
C ARG A 109 15.36 -9.75 -4.56
N ALA A 110 14.85 -10.56 -3.64
CA ALA A 110 14.16 -11.78 -4.02
C ALA A 110 12.84 -11.47 -4.74
N GLY A 111 12.08 -10.44 -4.30
CA GLY A 111 10.93 -9.95 -5.05
C GLY A 111 11.25 -9.50 -6.48
N SER A 112 12.34 -8.74 -6.68
CA SER A 112 12.80 -8.35 -8.03
C SER A 112 13.14 -9.55 -8.91
N ARG A 113 13.80 -10.59 -8.38
CA ARG A 113 14.11 -11.82 -9.12
C ARG A 113 12.85 -12.62 -9.47
N LEU A 114 11.93 -12.78 -8.53
CA LEU A 114 10.65 -13.47 -8.77
C LEU A 114 9.79 -12.75 -9.80
N LEU A 115 9.73 -11.42 -9.73
CA LEU A 115 9.07 -10.59 -10.73
C LEU A 115 9.72 -10.74 -12.11
N GLY A 116 11.06 -10.78 -12.17
CA GLY A 116 11.78 -11.03 -13.41
C GLY A 116 11.45 -12.39 -14.04
N ALA A 117 11.36 -13.45 -13.23
CA ALA A 117 10.91 -14.77 -13.68
C ALA A 117 9.45 -14.77 -14.16
N ALA A 118 8.62 -13.88 -13.62
CA ALA A 118 7.24 -13.66 -14.05
C ALA A 118 7.10 -12.63 -15.20
N GLY A 119 8.21 -12.23 -15.85
CA GLY A 119 8.20 -11.32 -16.99
C GLY A 119 8.01 -9.84 -16.63
N VAL A 120 8.23 -9.45 -15.37
CA VAL A 120 8.15 -8.06 -14.88
C VAL A 120 9.52 -7.57 -14.44
N GLN A 121 10.21 -6.84 -15.32
CA GLN A 121 11.55 -6.32 -15.05
C GLN A 121 11.51 -5.03 -14.21
N VAL A 122 11.85 -5.13 -12.92
CA VAL A 122 11.97 -4.00 -12.00
C VAL A 122 13.14 -4.16 -11.03
N SER A 123 13.76 -3.04 -10.65
CA SER A 123 14.86 -3.04 -9.67
C SER A 123 14.38 -3.30 -8.25
N ARG A 124 15.28 -3.76 -7.38
CA ARG A 124 15.08 -3.84 -5.92
C ARG A 124 14.47 -2.56 -5.35
N ASP A 125 15.01 -1.40 -5.70
CA ASP A 125 14.56 -0.12 -5.15
C ASP A 125 13.15 0.24 -5.61
N THR A 126 12.78 -0.20 -6.82
CA THR A 126 11.41 -0.04 -7.31
C THR A 126 10.44 -0.91 -6.54
N VAL A 127 10.81 -2.14 -6.20
CA VAL A 127 10.03 -3.03 -5.33
C VAL A 127 9.86 -2.40 -3.96
N LEU A 128 10.97 -2.00 -3.32
CA LEU A 128 10.94 -1.37 -2.00
C LEU A 128 10.12 -0.09 -1.99
N ARG A 129 10.24 0.78 -3.00
CA ARG A 129 9.43 2.00 -3.10
C ARG A 129 7.93 1.71 -3.20
N VAL A 130 7.54 0.63 -3.87
CA VAL A 130 6.12 0.22 -3.92
C VAL A 130 5.67 -0.26 -2.56
N VAL A 131 6.43 -1.14 -1.92
CA VAL A 131 6.11 -1.69 -0.60
C VAL A 131 6.01 -0.58 0.45
N MET A 132 6.98 0.33 0.49
CA MET A 132 7.00 1.47 1.41
C MET A 132 5.91 2.51 1.14
N GLY A 133 5.24 2.44 -0.01
CA GLY A 133 4.10 3.29 -0.34
C GLY A 133 2.75 2.60 -0.15
N LEU A 134 2.74 1.37 0.39
CA LEU A 134 1.50 0.71 0.78
C LEU A 134 1.05 1.28 2.13
N PRO A 135 -0.26 1.45 2.34
CA PRO A 135 -0.79 1.76 3.67
C PRO A 135 -0.42 0.63 4.63
N LEU A 136 -0.23 0.96 5.91
CA LEU A 136 0.05 -0.05 6.94
C LEU A 136 -1.16 -0.98 7.11
N PRO A 137 -0.98 -2.24 7.56
CA PRO A 137 -2.09 -3.17 7.77
C PRO A 137 -3.19 -2.60 8.65
N PHE A 138 -2.83 -1.89 9.71
CA PHE A 138 -3.79 -1.23 10.59
C PHE A 138 -4.59 -0.12 9.88
N GLU A 139 -3.92 0.75 9.12
CA GLU A 139 -4.60 1.78 8.30
C GLU A 139 -5.55 1.16 7.28
N GLN A 140 -5.17 0.03 6.69
CA GLN A 140 -6.01 -0.73 5.75
C GLN A 140 -7.26 -1.28 6.43
N ALA A 141 -7.09 -1.92 7.60
CA ALA A 141 -8.18 -2.47 8.39
C ALA A 141 -9.18 -1.38 8.81
N GLN A 142 -8.67 -0.24 9.29
CA GLN A 142 -9.51 0.90 9.68
C GLN A 142 -10.27 1.48 8.48
N ALA A 143 -9.61 1.65 7.33
CA ALA A 143 -10.27 2.14 6.10
C ALA A 143 -11.33 1.16 5.57
N ALA A 144 -11.19 -0.14 5.85
CA ALA A 144 -12.16 -1.17 5.54
C ALA A 144 -13.32 -1.24 6.55
N GLY A 145 -13.28 -0.45 7.63
CA GLY A 145 -14.27 -0.50 8.70
C GLY A 145 -14.16 -1.77 9.56
N GLU A 146 -13.00 -2.42 9.57
CA GLU A 146 -12.75 -3.56 10.44
C GLU A 146 -12.71 -3.10 11.90
N VAL A 147 -13.25 -3.93 12.79
CA VAL A 147 -13.29 -3.65 14.23
C VAL A 147 -11.87 -3.70 14.78
N VAL A 148 -11.53 -2.71 15.61
CA VAL A 148 -10.25 -2.70 16.33
C VAL A 148 -10.15 -3.99 17.17
N PRO A 149 -9.04 -4.74 17.11
CA PRO A 149 -8.92 -5.97 17.89
C PRO A 149 -9.02 -5.69 19.39
N ALA A 150 -9.85 -6.46 20.10
CA ALA A 150 -9.99 -6.35 21.55
C ALA A 150 -8.73 -6.81 22.29
N VAL A 151 -7.90 -7.67 21.67
CA VAL A 151 -6.69 -8.23 22.29
C VAL A 151 -5.47 -7.98 21.41
N LEU A 152 -4.47 -7.29 21.96
CA LEU A 152 -3.22 -6.96 21.27
C LEU A 152 -2.01 -7.62 21.90
N GLY A 153 -1.08 -8.05 21.07
CA GLY A 153 0.27 -8.47 21.44
C GLY A 153 1.25 -7.34 21.19
N VAL A 154 2.16 -7.12 22.13
CA VAL A 154 3.18 -6.07 22.06
C VAL A 154 4.55 -6.69 22.32
N ASP A 155 5.49 -6.46 21.42
CA ASP A 155 6.86 -6.97 21.52
C ASP A 155 7.89 -5.98 20.97
N ASP A 156 9.17 -6.16 21.32
CA ASP A 156 10.28 -5.34 20.84
C ASP A 156 11.01 -6.02 19.67
N VAL A 157 11.02 -5.36 18.50
CA VAL A 157 11.73 -5.83 17.31
C VAL A 157 13.00 -5.01 17.07
N ALA A 158 14.12 -5.70 16.87
CA ALA A 158 15.38 -5.07 16.49
C ALA A 158 15.46 -4.85 14.96
N ILE A 159 15.28 -3.61 14.48
CA ILE A 159 15.33 -3.25 13.05
C ILE A 159 16.76 -3.32 12.49
N ARG A 160 17.76 -3.21 13.36
CA ARG A 160 19.17 -3.53 13.10
C ARG A 160 19.73 -4.03 14.41
N LYS A 161 19.96 -5.35 14.52
CA LYS A 161 20.31 -6.04 15.78
C LYS A 161 21.31 -5.22 16.60
N GLY A 162 20.91 -4.82 17.82
CA GLY A 162 21.74 -4.04 18.75
C GLY A 162 21.79 -2.52 18.56
N HIS A 163 21.16 -1.95 17.53
CA HIS A 163 21.24 -0.50 17.26
C HIS A 163 19.92 0.24 17.41
N ARG A 164 18.82 -0.34 16.89
CA ARG A 164 17.51 0.31 16.90
C ARG A 164 16.43 -0.72 17.18
N TYR A 165 15.66 -0.43 18.22
CA TYR A 165 14.49 -1.18 18.63
C TYR A 165 13.23 -0.40 18.26
N ALA A 166 12.17 -1.13 18.01
CA ALA A 166 10.83 -0.63 17.72
C ALA A 166 9.82 -1.57 18.37
N THR A 167 8.68 -1.05 18.81
CA THR A 167 7.58 -1.87 19.31
C THR A 167 6.71 -2.36 18.15
N ILE A 168 6.54 -3.67 18.00
CA ILE A 168 5.56 -4.25 17.08
C ILE A 168 4.23 -4.46 17.80
N ILE A 169 3.15 -4.03 17.15
CA ILE A 169 1.77 -4.28 17.59
C ILE A 169 1.20 -5.41 16.74
N ILE A 170 0.64 -6.41 17.39
CA ILE A 170 0.15 -7.64 16.76
C ILE A 170 -1.30 -7.86 17.20
N ASP A 171 -2.17 -8.21 16.27
CA ASP A 171 -3.48 -8.75 16.61
C ASP A 171 -3.31 -10.19 17.11
N VAL A 172 -3.69 -10.46 18.36
CA VAL A 172 -3.53 -11.79 18.96
C VAL A 172 -4.45 -12.82 18.30
N GLY A 173 -5.63 -12.42 17.83
CA GLY A 173 -6.58 -13.34 17.20
C GLY A 173 -6.13 -13.79 15.81
N THR A 174 -5.54 -12.90 15.02
CA THR A 174 -5.09 -13.22 13.66
C THR A 174 -3.60 -13.52 13.55
N HIS A 175 -2.83 -13.29 14.61
CA HIS A 175 -1.36 -13.36 14.63
C HIS A 175 -0.69 -12.47 13.57
N ARG A 176 -1.37 -11.40 13.14
CA ARG A 176 -0.85 -10.49 12.11
C ARG A 176 -0.30 -9.22 12.75
N PRO A 177 0.87 -8.74 12.27
CA PRO A 177 1.32 -7.39 12.60
C PRO A 177 0.30 -6.35 12.15
N LEU A 178 -0.04 -5.44 13.06
CA LEU A 178 -0.90 -4.29 12.81
C LEU A 178 -0.06 -3.05 12.52
N ASP A 179 0.90 -2.76 13.40
CA ASP A 179 1.70 -1.53 13.36
C ASP A 179 3.11 -1.74 13.92
N LEU A 180 4.02 -0.81 13.62
CA LEU A 180 5.40 -0.77 14.11
C LEU A 180 5.73 0.65 14.60
N LEU A 181 5.79 0.81 15.92
CA LEU A 181 6.11 2.08 16.56
C LEU A 181 7.60 2.40 16.43
N PRO A 182 8.00 3.69 16.37
CA PRO A 182 9.36 4.08 16.02
C PRO A 182 10.42 3.76 17.09
N ASP A 183 9.99 3.48 18.33
CA ASP A 183 10.84 3.25 19.50
C ASP A 183 10.19 2.21 20.43
N ARG A 184 10.78 2.02 21.61
CA ARG A 184 10.31 1.10 22.66
C ARG A 184 9.81 1.82 23.92
N LEU A 185 9.39 3.08 23.79
CA LEU A 185 9.00 3.92 24.92
C LEU A 185 7.55 3.62 25.33
N SER A 186 7.32 3.50 26.64
CA SER A 186 5.97 3.35 27.21
C SER A 186 5.04 4.49 26.80
N SER A 187 5.56 5.71 26.70
CA SER A 187 4.80 6.91 26.29
C SER A 187 4.32 6.85 24.85
N THR A 188 5.15 6.32 23.93
CA THR A 188 4.80 6.13 22.52
C THR A 188 3.66 5.11 22.39
N LEU A 189 3.77 3.98 23.10
CA LEU A 189 2.73 2.97 23.16
C LEU A 189 1.42 3.52 23.78
N ALA A 190 1.52 4.23 24.90
CA ALA A 190 0.35 4.82 25.57
C ALA A 190 -0.38 5.83 24.67
N THR A 191 0.36 6.65 23.92
CA THR A 191 -0.22 7.58 22.95
C THR A 191 -0.94 6.85 21.83
N TRP A 192 -0.36 5.76 21.33
CA TRP A 192 -0.97 4.92 20.31
C TRP A 192 -2.26 4.26 20.81
N LEU A 193 -2.28 3.68 22.03
CA LEU A 193 -3.47 3.06 22.60
C LEU A 193 -4.63 4.06 22.76
N LYS A 194 -4.35 5.29 23.21
CA LYS A 194 -5.37 6.34 23.35
C LYS A 194 -6.00 6.76 22.02
N ALA A 195 -5.25 6.68 20.93
CA ALA A 195 -5.76 6.99 19.59
C ALA A 195 -6.67 5.87 19.03
N HIS A 196 -6.69 4.69 19.65
CA HIS A 196 -7.38 3.50 19.15
C HIS A 196 -8.29 2.89 20.25
N PRO A 197 -9.41 3.57 20.58
CA PRO A 197 -10.35 3.04 21.57
C PRO A 197 -11.00 1.73 21.06
N GLY A 198 -11.26 0.80 21.98
CA GLY A 198 -11.84 -0.52 21.69
C GLY A 198 -10.91 -1.70 21.96
N ILE A 199 -9.66 -1.45 22.34
CA ILE A 199 -8.74 -2.47 22.85
C ILE A 199 -9.11 -2.74 24.32
N GLU A 200 -9.16 -3.99 24.73
CA GLU A 200 -9.50 -4.38 26.12
C GLU A 200 -8.29 -4.98 26.85
N ILE A 201 -7.48 -5.76 26.12
CA ILE A 201 -6.37 -6.55 26.66
C ILE A 201 -5.10 -6.30 25.85
N VAL A 202 -3.99 -6.09 26.57
CA VAL A 202 -2.64 -6.01 25.99
C VAL A 202 -1.75 -7.10 26.59
N CYS A 203 -1.36 -8.06 25.76
CA CYS A 203 -0.38 -9.10 26.03
C CYS A 203 1.03 -8.56 25.74
N ARG A 204 1.96 -8.71 26.68
CA ARG A 204 3.36 -8.29 26.53
C ARG A 204 4.32 -9.29 27.16
N ASP A 205 5.55 -9.36 26.66
CA ASP A 205 6.63 -10.03 27.38
C ASP A 205 7.12 -9.17 28.57
N GLY A 206 7.56 -9.83 29.63
CA GLY A 206 7.81 -9.29 30.98
C GLY A 206 9.02 -8.38 31.14
N SER A 207 9.54 -7.78 30.07
CA SER A 207 10.69 -6.87 30.15
C SER A 207 10.35 -5.60 30.96
N ASN A 208 11.31 -5.12 31.76
CA ASN A 208 11.13 -3.99 32.68
C ASN A 208 10.90 -2.64 31.99
N ALA A 209 11.06 -2.54 30.66
CA ALA A 209 10.86 -1.30 29.91
C ALA A 209 9.39 -0.84 29.88
N TYR A 210 8.45 -1.78 30.05
CA TYR A 210 7.00 -1.52 30.12
C TYR A 210 6.43 -1.74 31.54
N ALA A 211 7.30 -1.86 32.54
CA ALA A 211 6.93 -2.28 33.91
C ALA A 211 6.48 -1.14 34.83
N ASN A 212 6.06 0.01 34.29
CA ASN A 212 5.40 1.05 35.08
C ASN A 212 3.87 0.98 34.87
N PRO A 213 3.16 0.06 35.55
CA PRO A 213 1.71 -0.04 35.44
C PRO A 213 0.99 1.27 35.78
N ARG A 214 1.60 2.15 36.58
CA ARG A 214 1.02 3.45 36.96
C ARG A 214 0.86 4.46 35.81
N GLU A 215 1.63 4.37 34.73
CA GLU A 215 1.51 5.30 33.60
C GLU A 215 0.46 4.86 32.57
N LEU A 216 0.16 3.56 32.50
CA LEU A 216 -0.84 3.00 31.59
C LEU A 216 -2.25 2.94 32.22
N HIS A 217 -2.35 2.91 33.57
CA HIS A 217 -3.63 2.79 34.28
C HIS A 217 -4.36 4.13 34.52
N GLN A 218 -3.73 5.28 34.30
CA GLN A 218 -4.33 6.59 34.62
C GLN A 218 -5.41 7.06 33.64
N THR A 219 -5.72 6.30 32.57
CA THR A 219 -6.75 6.68 31.59
C THR A 219 -8.02 5.83 31.59
N GLY A 220 -8.16 4.90 32.55
CA GLY A 220 -9.39 4.11 32.71
C GLY A 220 -9.55 3.02 31.64
N GLU A 221 -9.93 1.82 32.10
CA GLU A 221 -10.42 0.69 31.29
C GLU A 221 -9.43 -0.07 30.40
N TYR A 222 -8.22 -0.38 30.88
CA TYR A 222 -7.44 -1.48 30.30
C TYR A 222 -6.94 -2.41 31.41
N VAL A 223 -7.25 -3.71 31.30
CA VAL A 223 -6.59 -4.73 32.12
C VAL A 223 -5.20 -4.93 31.53
N ALA A 224 -4.24 -4.14 32.02
CA ALA A 224 -2.82 -4.38 31.79
C ALA A 224 -2.41 -5.67 32.53
N GLY A 225 -2.78 -6.82 31.97
CA GLY A 225 -2.53 -8.11 32.61
C GLY A 225 -3.07 -9.28 31.83
N VAL A 226 -2.26 -9.82 30.92
CA VAL A 226 -2.15 -11.28 30.78
C VAL A 226 -0.66 -11.63 30.63
N VAL A 227 -0.09 -12.20 31.70
CA VAL A 227 1.21 -12.87 31.69
C VAL A 227 0.97 -14.30 31.23
N VAL A 228 1.37 -14.66 30.00
CA VAL A 228 1.35 -16.05 29.55
C VAL A 228 2.77 -16.61 29.55
N GLY A 229 3.03 -17.50 30.50
CA GLY A 229 3.84 -18.70 30.29
C GLY A 229 5.37 -18.53 30.24
N ARG A 230 6.01 -18.92 31.35
CA ARG A 230 7.44 -19.22 31.45
C ARG A 230 7.89 -20.22 30.36
N GLY A 231 8.78 -19.79 29.48
CA GLY A 231 9.65 -20.69 28.73
C GLY A 231 10.68 -21.29 29.68
N SER A 232 10.35 -22.44 30.26
CA SER A 232 11.34 -23.31 30.90
C SER A 232 12.06 -24.07 29.79
N SER A 233 13.37 -23.90 29.72
CA SER A 233 14.25 -24.82 29.01
C SER A 233 15.53 -24.94 29.81
N THR A 234 15.61 -26.10 30.46
CA THR A 234 16.79 -26.89 30.88
C THR A 234 18.09 -26.54 30.19
#